data_AF-A0A1G8EHE2-F1
#
_entry.id   AF-A0A1G8EHE2-F1
#
_cell.length_a   1.000
_cell.length_b   1.000
_cell.length_c   1.000
_cell.angle_alpha   90.00
_cell.angle_beta   90.00
_cell.angle_gamma   90.00
#
_symmetry.space_group_name_H-M   'P 1'
#
loop_
_entity.id
_entity.type
_entity.pdbx_description
1 polymer ?
#
loop_
_entity_poly.entity_id
_entity_poly.type
_entity_poly.pdbx_seq_one_letter_code
_entity_poly.pdbx_strand_id
1 'polypeptide(L)'
;MRKESLDYGVRYTRGKFLNVVPVYPPGNERNFKFELYNNRVRAKLPVATLTTSVDTVIREGMIRRSFNANLEIRPDVPFSQEELNDLPSDIATFMVRELGGNPQEEEFIIKVTCQFSDSSNVKRTNIISESWISGGIDFNTYNIFSNNALVMSSGY
;
A
#
# COMPACT_ATOMS: atom_id res chain seq x y z
N MET A 1 -11.22 -10.86 27.71
CA MET A 1 -11.92 -9.94 26.79
C MET A 1 -11.83 -10.50 25.38
N ARG A 2 -12.92 -11.02 24.81
CA ARG A 2 -12.97 -11.42 23.40
C ARG A 2 -12.97 -10.13 22.58
N LYS A 3 -11.95 -9.89 21.75
CA LYS A 3 -12.02 -8.84 20.73
C LYS A 3 -13.26 -9.17 19.90
N GLU A 4 -14.26 -8.30 19.95
CA GLU A 4 -15.40 -8.39 19.06
C GLU A 4 -14.84 -8.48 17.64
N SER A 5 -15.26 -9.52 16.91
CA SER A 5 -14.96 -9.70 15.50
C SER A 5 -15.72 -8.61 14.76
N LEU A 6 -15.21 -7.38 14.81
CA LEU A 6 -15.71 -6.27 14.02
C LEU A 6 -15.67 -6.75 12.56
N ASP A 7 -16.77 -6.55 11.84
CA ASP A 7 -16.84 -6.87 10.42
C ASP A 7 -15.94 -5.90 9.67
N TYR A 8 -14.63 -6.21 9.67
CA TYR A 8 -13.64 -5.58 8.81
C TYR A 8 -13.85 -6.01 7.34
N GLY A 9 -14.82 -6.92 7.09
CA GLY A 9 -15.33 -7.33 5.79
C GLY A 9 -15.72 -6.11 5.00
N VAL A 10 -14.84 -5.78 4.07
CA VAL A 10 -15.06 -4.73 3.11
C VAL A 10 -16.06 -5.26 2.06
N ARG A 11 -17.31 -5.53 2.48
CA ARG A 11 -18.36 -6.03 1.61
C ARG A 11 -18.78 -4.89 0.69
N TYR A 12 -18.33 -4.92 -0.56
CA TYR A 12 -18.76 -4.07 -1.69
C TYR A 12 -18.50 -2.56 -1.51
N THR A 13 -17.26 -2.08 -1.62
CA THR A 13 -17.00 -0.66 -1.35
C THR A 13 -16.28 0.11 -2.45
N ARG A 14 -17.06 0.45 -3.49
CA ARG A 14 -16.90 1.74 -4.19
C ARG A 14 -17.14 2.90 -3.20
N GLY A 15 -16.11 3.35 -2.49
CA GLY A 15 -15.95 4.65 -1.82
C GLY A 15 -14.58 4.82 -1.14
N LYS A 16 -14.12 6.05 -0.91
CA LYS A 16 -12.86 6.36 -0.23
C LYS A 16 -12.92 6.07 1.29
N PHE A 17 -12.30 5.01 1.82
CA PHE A 17 -12.45 4.62 3.24
C PHE A 17 -11.18 4.19 3.97
N LEU A 18 -10.07 3.92 3.28
CA LEU A 18 -8.79 3.69 3.94
C LEU A 18 -8.12 5.04 4.22
N ASN A 19 -8.02 5.38 5.50
CA ASN A 19 -7.26 6.53 5.94
C ASN A 19 -5.78 6.19 5.93
N VAL A 20 -5.00 6.90 5.14
CA VAL A 20 -3.56 6.77 5.12
C VAL A 20 -2.99 7.75 6.15
N VAL A 21 -2.28 7.25 7.15
CA VAL A 21 -1.68 8.05 8.21
C VAL A 21 -0.16 7.89 8.14
N PRO A 22 0.61 8.98 7.98
CA PRO A 22 2.06 8.88 7.95
C PRO A 22 2.61 8.51 9.31
N VAL A 23 3.55 7.56 9.32
CA VAL A 23 4.33 7.19 10.52
C VAL A 23 5.71 7.83 10.37
N TYR A 24 5.93 8.95 11.07
CA TYR A 24 7.24 9.62 11.09
C TYR A 24 8.23 8.90 12.04
N PRO A 25 9.55 8.95 11.79
CA PRO A 25 10.25 9.71 10.75
C PRO A 25 11.16 8.82 9.86
N PRO A 26 11.20 8.99 8.54
CA PRO A 26 12.32 8.46 7.78
C PRO A 26 13.34 9.57 7.55
N GLY A 27 14.53 9.38 8.16
CA GLY A 27 15.75 9.94 7.62
C GLY A 27 16.04 9.28 6.28
N ASN A 28 16.44 10.10 5.30
CA ASN A 28 16.66 9.82 3.88
C ASN A 28 15.43 9.92 2.96
N GLU A 29 15.74 10.41 1.77
CA GLU A 29 14.84 10.73 0.68
C GLU A 29 14.07 9.46 0.24
N ARG A 30 12.74 9.50 0.41
CA ARG A 30 11.72 8.60 -0.19
C ARG A 30 11.52 7.19 0.41
N ASN A 31 11.97 6.95 1.64
CA ASN A 31 11.63 5.74 2.41
C ASN A 31 10.42 6.00 3.35
N PHE A 32 9.19 5.98 2.85
CA PHE A 32 8.03 6.34 3.66
C PHE A 32 7.40 5.14 4.37
N LYS A 33 6.75 5.39 5.50
CA LYS A 33 5.89 4.42 6.20
C LYS A 33 4.54 5.05 6.50
N PHE A 34 3.47 4.31 6.20
CA PHE A 34 2.10 4.70 6.46
C PHE A 34 1.34 3.57 7.15
N GLU A 35 0.45 3.96 8.06
CA GLU A 35 -0.54 3.10 8.66
C GLU A 35 -1.90 3.36 8.00
N LEU A 36 -2.54 2.29 7.53
CA LEU A 36 -3.85 2.37 6.89
C LEU A 36 -4.92 1.97 7.88
N TYR A 37 -5.92 2.82 8.09
CA TYR A 37 -7.05 2.57 8.99
C TYR A 37 -8.35 2.49 8.22
N ASN A 38 -9.23 1.54 8.58
CA ASN A 38 -10.58 1.51 8.05
C ASN A 38 -11.48 2.47 8.85
N ASN A 39 -11.81 3.61 8.25
CA ASN A 39 -12.62 4.66 8.89
C ASN A 39 -14.08 4.25 9.13
N ARG A 40 -14.63 3.27 8.39
CA ARG A 40 -16.03 2.86 8.51
C ARG A 40 -16.31 2.09 9.80
N VAL A 41 -15.34 1.33 10.27
CA VAL A 41 -15.46 0.52 11.49
C VAL A 41 -14.74 1.12 12.70
N ARG A 42 -14.25 2.37 12.57
CA ARG A 42 -13.45 3.08 13.59
C ARG A 42 -12.37 2.15 14.18
N ALA A 43 -11.64 1.46 13.30
CA ALA A 43 -10.64 0.49 13.71
C ALA A 43 -9.60 1.16 14.62
N LYS A 44 -9.40 0.61 15.83
CA LYS A 44 -8.37 1.11 16.77
C LYS A 44 -6.94 0.75 16.37
N LEU A 45 -6.79 -0.19 15.43
CA LEU A 45 -5.52 -0.72 14.97
C LEU A 45 -5.46 -0.63 13.45
N PRO A 46 -4.28 -0.35 12.86
CA PRO A 46 -4.12 -0.28 11.42
C PRO A 46 -4.48 -1.62 10.77
N VAL A 47 -5.24 -1.56 9.69
CA VAL A 47 -5.66 -2.73 8.90
C VAL A 47 -4.57 -3.17 7.93
N ALA A 48 -3.69 -2.26 7.56
CA ALA A 48 -2.49 -2.55 6.78
C ALA A 48 -1.39 -1.52 7.07
N THR A 49 -0.16 -1.85 6.73
CA THR A 49 0.99 -0.93 6.75
C THR A 49 1.56 -0.83 5.34
N LEU A 50 1.74 0.38 4.83
CA LEU A 50 2.40 0.64 3.56
C LEU A 50 3.81 1.17 3.82
N THR A 51 4.81 0.52 3.26
CA THR A 51 6.20 0.98 3.29
C THR A 51 6.72 1.18 1.88
N THR A 52 7.48 2.24 1.64
CA THR A 52 8.14 2.48 0.35
C THR A 52 9.65 2.48 0.48
N SER A 53 10.31 2.19 -0.64
CA SER A 53 11.76 2.33 -0.76
C SER A 53 12.16 2.59 -2.21
N VAL A 54 13.33 3.20 -2.42
CA VAL A 54 13.92 3.37 -3.75
C VAL A 54 15.05 2.36 -3.95
N ASP A 55 15.15 1.80 -5.15
CA ASP A 55 16.20 0.85 -5.51
C ASP A 55 16.49 0.93 -7.03
N THR A 56 17.21 -0.06 -7.55
CA THR A 56 17.43 -0.27 -8.97
C THR A 56 17.11 -1.72 -9.34
N VAL A 57 16.58 -1.92 -10.54
CA VAL A 57 16.24 -3.25 -11.07
C VAL A 57 16.74 -3.41 -12.50
N ILE A 58 16.98 -4.67 -12.90
CA ILE A 58 17.32 -5.00 -14.28
C ILE A 58 16.03 -5.38 -14.99
N ARG A 59 15.65 -4.60 -16.01
CA ARG A 59 14.52 -4.89 -16.89
C ARG A 59 14.96 -4.79 -18.34
N GLU A 60 14.67 -5.81 -19.13
CA GLU A 60 15.05 -5.87 -20.57
C GLU A 60 16.56 -5.65 -20.80
N GLY A 61 17.40 -6.08 -19.87
CA GLY A 61 18.87 -5.94 -19.96
C GLY A 61 19.40 -4.55 -19.59
N MET A 62 18.55 -3.62 -19.13
CA MET A 62 18.96 -2.28 -18.69
C MET A 62 18.73 -2.09 -17.19
N ILE A 63 19.63 -1.36 -16.53
CA ILE A 63 19.44 -0.91 -15.14
C ILE A 63 18.44 0.26 -15.16
N ARG A 64 17.34 0.10 -14.45
CA ARG A 64 16.33 1.15 -14.24
C ARG A 64 16.21 1.47 -12.74
N ARG A 65 15.87 2.71 -12.43
CA ARG A 65 15.45 3.08 -11.07
C ARG A 65 14.13 2.38 -10.77
N SER A 66 13.93 1.97 -9.52
CA SER A 66 12.65 1.48 -9.05
C SER A 66 12.17 2.24 -7.83
N PHE A 67 10.86 2.42 -7.77
CA PHE A 67 10.17 2.89 -6.58
C PHE A 67 9.29 1.76 -6.09
N ASN A 68 9.65 1.18 -4.95
CA ASN A 68 9.05 -0.02 -4.41
C ASN A 68 8.02 0.35 -3.35
N ALA A 69 6.92 -0.40 -3.31
CA ALA A 69 5.93 -0.33 -2.24
C ALA A 69 5.60 -1.74 -1.75
N ASN A 70 5.53 -1.91 -0.44
CA ASN A 70 5.02 -3.11 0.21
C ASN A 70 3.85 -2.75 1.11
N LEU A 71 2.67 -3.26 0.78
CA LEU A 71 1.47 -3.17 1.59
C LEU A 71 1.31 -4.48 2.38
N GLU A 72 1.56 -4.43 3.68
CA GLU A 72 1.35 -5.56 4.57
C GLU A 72 -0.04 -5.49 5.20
N ILE A 73 -0.93 -6.39 4.78
CA ILE A 73 -2.29 -6.56 5.30
C ILE A 73 -2.25 -7.37 6.60
N ARG A 74 -3.01 -6.92 7.60
CA ARG A 74 -3.16 -7.63 8.86
C ARG A 74 -3.99 -8.91 8.67
N PRO A 75 -3.58 -10.08 9.20
CA PRO A 75 -4.21 -11.37 8.89
C PRO A 75 -5.70 -11.50 9.25
N ASP A 76 -6.16 -10.76 10.26
CA ASP A 76 -7.55 -10.74 10.71
C ASP A 76 -8.43 -9.76 9.91
N VAL A 77 -7.87 -9.11 8.89
CA VAL A 77 -8.61 -8.19 8.01
C VAL A 77 -8.96 -8.90 6.70
N PRO A 78 -10.25 -9.19 6.46
CA PRO A 78 -10.71 -9.74 5.20
C PRO A 78 -10.72 -8.65 4.11
N PHE A 79 -9.90 -8.83 3.08
CA PHE A 79 -10.02 -8.13 1.80
C PHE A 79 -10.73 -9.03 0.80
N SER A 80 -11.61 -8.45 -0.02
CA SER A 80 -12.19 -9.17 -1.16
C SER A 80 -11.17 -9.29 -2.30
N GLN A 81 -11.36 -10.27 -3.19
CA GLN A 81 -10.48 -10.43 -4.35
C GLN A 81 -10.51 -9.20 -5.28
N GLU A 82 -11.67 -8.56 -5.44
CA GLU A 82 -11.81 -7.34 -6.24
C GLU A 82 -10.93 -6.22 -5.68
N GLU A 83 -10.95 -6.00 -4.36
CA GLU A 83 -10.10 -5.00 -3.72
C GLU A 83 -8.62 -5.33 -3.83
N LEU A 84 -8.25 -6.60 -3.68
CA LEU A 84 -6.87 -7.04 -3.86
C LEU A 84 -6.36 -6.79 -5.29
N ASN A 85 -7.24 -6.85 -6.28
CA ASN A 85 -6.90 -6.59 -7.68
C ASN A 85 -6.71 -5.09 -7.97
N ASP A 86 -7.47 -4.22 -7.30
CA ASP A 86 -7.40 -2.77 -7.49
C ASP A 86 -6.26 -2.10 -6.69
N LEU A 87 -5.88 -2.70 -5.55
CA LEU A 87 -4.87 -2.18 -4.63
C LEU A 87 -3.54 -1.75 -5.29
N PRO A 88 -2.94 -2.52 -6.22
CA PRO A 88 -1.71 -2.11 -6.88
C PRO A 88 -1.85 -0.77 -7.62
N SER A 89 -2.95 -0.56 -8.35
CA SER A 89 -3.21 0.68 -9.08
C SER A 89 -3.43 1.87 -8.13
N ASP A 90 -4.10 1.63 -7.01
CA ASP A 90 -4.34 2.64 -5.97
C ASP A 90 -3.04 3.08 -5.30
N ILE A 91 -2.17 2.12 -4.96
CA ILE A 91 -0.84 2.38 -4.41
C ILE A 91 0.03 3.11 -5.43
N ALA A 92 0.02 2.70 -6.70
CA ALA A 92 0.78 3.38 -7.75
C ALA A 92 0.34 4.85 -7.89
N THR A 93 -0.97 5.08 -7.91
CA THR A 93 -1.55 6.43 -7.95
C THR A 93 -1.12 7.26 -6.75
N PHE A 94 -1.13 6.67 -5.56
CA PHE A 94 -0.67 7.31 -4.33
C PHE A 94 0.83 7.68 -4.38
N MET A 95 1.67 6.76 -4.86
CA MET A 95 3.10 6.99 -5.00
C MET A 95 3.41 8.13 -5.98
N VAL A 96 2.66 8.27 -7.07
CA VAL A 96 2.80 9.41 -7.99
C VAL A 96 2.36 10.70 -7.32
N ARG A 97 1.12 10.74 -6.81
CA ARG A 97 0.47 11.99 -6.40
C ARG A 97 1.03 12.55 -5.10
N GLU A 98 1.34 11.69 -4.14
CA GLU A 98 1.68 12.10 -2.78
C GLU A 98 3.18 11.95 -2.48
N LEU A 99 3.92 11.07 -3.20
CA LEU A 99 5.31 10.73 -2.90
C LEU A 99 6.32 11.11 -4.00
N GLY A 100 5.86 11.83 -5.04
CA GLY A 100 6.71 12.31 -6.14
C GLY A 100 7.23 11.21 -7.07
N GLY A 101 6.56 10.06 -7.13
CA GLY A 101 6.87 8.97 -8.06
C GLY A 101 6.73 9.37 -9.53
N ASN A 102 7.70 8.98 -10.35
CA ASN A 102 7.65 9.21 -11.80
C ASN A 102 7.66 7.87 -12.58
N PRO A 103 6.49 7.37 -13.02
CA PRO A 103 6.41 6.07 -13.70
C PRO A 103 7.03 6.09 -15.12
N GLN A 104 7.36 7.26 -15.68
CA GLN A 104 8.11 7.36 -16.95
C GLN A 104 9.61 7.11 -16.77
N GLU A 105 10.13 7.35 -15.57
CA GLU A 105 11.57 7.23 -15.25
C GLU A 105 11.89 6.08 -14.29
N GLU A 106 10.88 5.61 -13.54
CA GLU A 106 11.00 4.61 -12.49
C GLU A 106 10.08 3.41 -12.75
N GLU A 107 10.57 2.22 -12.43
CA GLU A 107 9.78 1.00 -12.33
C GLU A 107 9.07 0.94 -10.98
N PHE A 108 7.74 0.94 -10.97
CA PHE A 108 6.98 0.82 -9.73
C PHE A 108 6.77 -0.64 -9.42
N ILE A 109 7.27 -1.10 -8.27
CA ILE A 109 7.16 -2.50 -7.84
C ILE A 109 6.31 -2.55 -6.58
N ILE A 110 5.09 -3.05 -6.72
CA ILE A 110 4.10 -3.03 -5.64
C ILE A 110 3.82 -4.45 -5.20
N LYS A 111 4.06 -4.73 -3.93
CA LYS A 111 3.80 -6.02 -3.30
C LYS A 111 2.69 -5.88 -2.28
N VAL A 112 1.70 -6.75 -2.35
CA VAL A 112 0.69 -6.91 -1.30
C VAL A 112 1.01 -8.20 -0.55
N THR A 113 1.22 -8.08 0.74
CA THR A 113 1.67 -9.18 1.60
C THR A 113 0.75 -9.36 2.81
N CYS A 114 0.82 -10.53 3.43
CA CYS A 114 0.18 -10.81 4.71
C CYS A 114 1.10 -11.68 5.56
N GLN A 115 1.37 -11.25 6.80
CA GLN A 115 2.21 -12.01 7.73
C GLN A 115 1.37 -12.91 8.62
N PHE A 116 1.48 -14.23 8.47
CA PHE A 116 0.86 -15.16 9.40
C PHE A 116 1.91 -15.88 10.26
N SER A 117 1.50 -16.23 11.47
CA SER A 117 2.22 -17.16 12.33
C SER A 117 1.71 -18.57 12.06
N ASP A 118 2.60 -19.47 11.63
CA ASP A 118 2.31 -20.90 11.61
C ASP A 118 2.31 -21.47 13.05
N SER A 119 1.80 -22.69 13.21
CA SER A 119 1.91 -23.56 14.38
C SER A 119 3.30 -23.62 15.03
N SER A 120 4.35 -23.31 14.27
CA SER A 120 5.74 -23.20 14.72
C SER A 120 6.13 -21.83 15.34
N ASN A 121 5.19 -20.87 15.46
CA ASN A 121 5.43 -19.48 15.83
C ASN A 121 6.44 -18.72 14.94
N VAL A 122 6.82 -19.31 13.80
CA VAL A 122 7.65 -18.64 12.79
C VAL A 122 6.76 -17.71 11.98
N LYS A 123 7.11 -16.42 11.96
CA LYS A 123 6.47 -15.45 11.08
C LYS A 123 6.83 -15.76 9.63
N ARG A 124 5.82 -16.01 8.80
CA ARG A 124 5.98 -16.17 7.36
C ARG A 124 5.24 -15.04 6.66
N THR A 125 5.92 -14.41 5.71
CA THR A 125 5.31 -13.42 4.82
C THR A 125 4.78 -14.12 3.59
N ASN A 126 3.49 -14.03 3.36
CA ASN A 126 2.86 -14.51 2.14
C ASN A 126 2.70 -13.35 1.17
N ILE A 127 3.11 -13.56 -0.08
CA ILE A 127 2.90 -12.59 -1.16
C ILE A 127 1.55 -12.91 -1.78
N ILE A 128 0.59 -12.01 -1.58
CA ILE A 128 -0.76 -12.11 -2.16
C ILE A 128 -0.71 -11.67 -3.62
N SER A 129 -0.03 -10.56 -3.89
CA SER A 129 0.20 -10.07 -5.24
C SER A 129 1.52 -9.32 -5.35
N GLU A 130 2.08 -9.34 -6.56
CA GLU A 130 3.21 -8.52 -6.95
C GLU A 130 2.90 -7.93 -8.32
N SER A 131 3.06 -6.63 -8.48
CA SER A 131 2.74 -5.90 -9.70
C SER A 131 3.88 -4.96 -10.07
N TRP A 132 4.19 -4.94 -11.36
CA TRP A 132 5.24 -4.12 -11.95
C TRP A 132 4.58 -3.13 -12.91
N ILE A 133 4.70 -1.84 -12.61
CA ILE A 133 4.01 -0.77 -13.33
C ILE A 133 5.06 0.22 -13.84
N SER A 134 4.98 0.55 -15.11
CA SER A 134 5.83 1.57 -15.73
C SER A 134 5.05 2.29 -16.85
N GLY A 135 5.54 3.45 -17.25
CA GLY A 135 4.92 4.27 -18.29
C GLY A 135 3.72 5.08 -17.77
N GLY A 136 2.61 5.03 -18.50
CA GLY A 136 1.40 5.81 -18.19
C GLY A 136 0.52 5.11 -17.14
N ILE A 137 0.26 5.79 -16.02
CA ILE A 137 -0.74 5.34 -15.05
C ILE A 137 -2.09 5.98 -15.40
N ASP A 138 -3.14 5.17 -15.53
CA ASP A 138 -4.50 5.68 -15.70
C ASP A 138 -5.04 6.22 -14.36
N PHE A 139 -5.02 7.53 -14.24
CA PHE A 139 -5.49 8.27 -13.07
C PHE A 139 -7.02 8.36 -12.96
N ASN A 140 -7.77 7.90 -13.97
CA ASN A 140 -9.23 7.82 -13.93
C ASN A 140 -9.73 6.55 -13.24
N THR A 141 -8.82 5.72 -12.72
CA THR A 141 -9.15 4.56 -11.90
C THR A 141 -9.69 4.99 -10.54
N TYR A 142 -10.60 4.17 -10.03
CA TYR A 142 -11.23 4.37 -8.74
C TYR A 142 -10.20 4.12 -7.62
N ASN A 143 -10.10 5.02 -6.64
CA ASN A 143 -9.09 4.96 -5.57
C ASN A 143 -9.72 4.81 -4.18
N ILE A 144 -9.32 3.78 -3.42
CA ILE A 144 -9.86 3.46 -2.09
C ILE A 144 -9.31 4.35 -0.95
N PHE A 145 -8.20 5.04 -1.16
CA PHE A 145 -7.59 5.91 -0.16
C PHE A 145 -8.42 7.18 0.03
N SER A 146 -8.62 7.58 1.30
CA SER A 146 -9.33 8.81 1.61
C SER A 146 -8.54 10.04 1.20
N ASN A 147 -9.22 10.95 0.49
CA ASN A 147 -8.71 12.17 -0.12
C ASN A 147 -8.21 13.24 0.87
N ASN A 148 -7.92 12.87 2.11
CA ASN A 148 -7.25 13.78 3.01
C ASN A 148 -5.83 13.92 2.46
N ALA A 149 -5.56 15.07 1.82
CA ALA A 149 -4.23 15.41 1.35
C ALA A 149 -3.26 15.10 2.48
N LEU A 150 -2.32 14.20 2.21
CA LEU A 150 -1.23 14.03 3.14
C LEU A 150 -0.47 15.34 3.07
N VAL A 151 -0.46 16.09 4.17
CA VAL A 151 0.37 17.30 4.27
C VAL A 151 1.83 16.84 4.40
N MET A 152 2.34 16.19 3.35
CA MET A 152 3.76 16.00 3.11
C MET A 152 4.16 17.20 2.26
N SER A 153 4.56 18.26 2.96
CA SER A 153 5.06 19.49 2.38
C SER A 153 5.99 19.19 1.22
N SER A 154 5.66 19.72 0.04
CA SER A 154 6.51 19.77 -1.15
C SER A 154 7.92 20.20 -0.76
N GLY A 155 8.88 19.27 -0.81
CA GLY A 155 10.24 19.52 -0.37
C GLY A 155 11.22 18.43 -0.77
N TYR A 156 10.94 17.70 -1.85
CA TYR A 156 11.88 16.81 -2.52
C TYR A 156 12.05 17.27 -3.97
#